data_AF-A0A964JMM4-F1
#
_entry.id   AF-A0A964JMM4-F1
#
_cell.length_a   1.000
_cell.length_b   1.000
_cell.length_c   1.000
_cell.angle_alpha   90.00
_cell.angle_beta   90.00
_cell.angle_gamma   90.00
#
_symmetry.space_group_name_H-M   'P 1'
#
loop_
_entity.id
_entity.type
_entity.pdbx_description
1 polymer ?
#
loop_
_entity_poly.entity_id
_entity_poly.type
_entity_poly.pdbx_seq_one_letter_code
_entity_poly.pdbx_strand_id
1 'polypeptide(L)'
;MRVTTFFSSLVLMATGICAPRSTHAAPVAQRVSSGTDEPGCGDTIKAALAYAALHPDRVDRLRSQAAWKDLAPILGVKARSNQSTLSLDKTTLTGGETEKATGDVVEVEISGEWNLPGLVFNPEVLDVNALVDQQRGLAQFVIDTYYARKRLLVHLTYSPATEPAALALQVLEVDELTMKLDAVTGGYFTRKRRSRED
;
A
#
# COMPACT_ATOMS: atom_id res chain seq x y z
N MET A 1 13.35 -51.22 95.40
CA MET A 1 12.61 -49.94 95.31
C MET A 1 12.38 -49.62 93.84
N ARG A 2 11.11 -49.41 93.49
CA ARG A 2 10.56 -49.11 92.15
C ARG A 2 10.26 -47.61 92.06
N VAL A 3 10.46 -46.97 90.89
CA VAL A 3 9.66 -45.83 90.38
C VAL A 3 9.83 -45.81 88.84
N THR A 4 8.91 -46.34 88.04
CA THR A 4 7.80 -45.70 87.28
C THR A 4 8.16 -44.58 86.28
N THR A 5 7.81 -44.88 85.03
CA THR A 5 7.62 -44.12 83.78
C THR A 5 6.73 -42.88 83.88
N PHE A 6 6.94 -41.88 83.00
CA PHE A 6 5.85 -41.18 82.28
C PHE A 6 6.34 -40.49 80.98
N PHE A 7 5.47 -40.56 79.97
CA PHE A 7 5.47 -40.01 78.61
C PHE A 7 5.43 -38.47 78.54
N SER A 8 5.99 -37.83 77.49
CA SER A 8 5.46 -36.56 76.95
C SER A 8 6.01 -36.17 75.56
N SER A 9 5.07 -35.85 74.65
CA SER A 9 5.05 -35.05 73.40
C SER A 9 6.30 -34.86 72.50
N LEU A 10 6.29 -35.15 71.19
CA LEU A 10 5.46 -34.69 70.03
C LEU A 10 5.96 -33.37 69.37
N VAL A 11 5.99 -33.37 68.02
CA VAL A 11 6.04 -32.26 67.03
C VAL A 11 7.45 -31.76 66.65
N LEU A 12 8.06 -32.21 65.55
CA LEU A 12 7.86 -31.87 64.11
C LEU A 12 8.14 -30.39 63.76
N MET A 13 9.16 -30.11 62.95
CA MET A 13 9.13 -29.10 61.87
C MET A 13 10.46 -29.12 61.11
N ALA A 14 10.43 -29.74 59.93
CA ALA A 14 11.41 -29.56 58.87
C ALA A 14 11.07 -28.27 58.12
N THR A 15 12.05 -27.42 57.83
CA THR A 15 11.99 -26.52 56.67
C THR A 15 13.41 -26.20 56.20
N GLY A 16 13.80 -26.83 55.09
CA GLY A 16 14.92 -26.40 54.27
C GLY A 16 14.51 -25.14 53.51
N ILE A 17 15.25 -24.06 53.71
CA ILE A 17 15.08 -22.82 52.96
C ILE A 17 15.89 -22.95 51.67
N CYS A 18 15.22 -23.44 50.62
CA CYS A 18 15.68 -23.33 49.25
C CYS A 18 15.29 -21.93 48.75
N ALA A 19 16.27 -21.03 48.60
CA ALA A 19 16.04 -19.71 48.02
C ALA A 19 16.06 -19.80 46.49
N PRO A 20 14.97 -19.46 45.76
CA PRO A 20 15.02 -19.34 44.32
C PRO A 20 15.75 -18.03 43.95
N ARG A 21 16.90 -18.15 43.29
CA ARG A 21 17.52 -17.05 42.54
C ARG A 21 16.81 -16.94 41.18
N SER A 22 15.99 -15.91 41.01
CA SER A 22 15.66 -15.38 39.68
C SER A 22 15.41 -13.87 39.76
N THR A 23 16.48 -13.08 39.60
CA THR A 23 16.40 -11.61 39.61
C THR A 23 16.99 -11.01 38.33
N HIS A 24 16.64 -11.59 37.17
CA HIS A 24 17.02 -11.01 35.87
C HIS A 24 15.91 -11.01 34.79
N ALA A 25 14.69 -11.48 35.08
CA ALA A 25 13.60 -11.46 34.10
C ALA A 25 12.82 -10.11 34.06
N ALA A 26 12.97 -9.26 35.08
CA ALA A 26 12.18 -8.03 35.22
C ALA A 26 12.45 -6.91 34.19
N PRO A 27 13.67 -6.69 33.63
CA PRO A 27 13.89 -5.54 32.75
C PRO A 27 13.49 -5.77 31.29
N VAL A 28 13.29 -7.01 30.84
CA VAL A 28 12.90 -7.31 29.44
C VAL A 28 11.39 -7.17 29.25
N ALA A 29 10.58 -7.67 30.19
CA ALA A 29 9.12 -7.58 30.12
C ALA A 29 8.61 -6.12 30.14
N GLN A 30 9.31 -5.22 30.84
CA GLN A 30 8.91 -3.81 30.95
C GLN A 30 9.19 -2.98 29.68
N ARG A 31 10.11 -3.41 28.80
CA ARG A 31 10.36 -2.74 27.50
C ARG A 31 9.36 -3.12 26.42
N VAL A 32 8.69 -4.26 26.55
CA VAL A 32 7.73 -4.73 25.54
C VAL A 32 6.29 -4.29 25.89
N SER A 33 6.05 -3.79 27.10
CA SER A 33 4.72 -3.35 27.56
C SER A 33 4.31 -1.94 27.14
N SER A 34 5.18 -1.12 26.53
CA SER A 34 4.77 0.16 25.93
C SER A 34 4.25 -0.06 24.50
N GLY A 35 3.11 -0.75 24.39
CA GLY A 35 2.32 -0.79 23.15
C GLY A 35 1.87 0.59 22.64
N THR A 36 2.21 1.66 23.36
CA THR A 36 1.92 3.07 23.09
C THR A 36 2.84 3.70 22.03
N ASP A 37 4.06 3.18 21.83
CA ASP A 37 5.06 3.85 20.97
C ASP A 37 4.99 3.42 19.49
N GLU A 38 4.22 2.38 19.17
CA GLU A 38 4.11 1.88 17.80
C GLU A 38 3.09 2.69 16.96
N PRO A 39 3.38 3.04 15.70
CA PRO A 39 2.36 3.58 14.81
C PRO A 39 1.19 2.60 14.66
N GLY A 40 -0.02 3.12 14.52
CA GLY A 40 -1.19 2.27 14.28
C GLY A 40 -1.06 1.51 12.96
N CYS A 41 -1.70 0.33 12.87
CA CYS A 41 -1.75 -0.45 11.63
C CYS A 41 -2.31 0.39 10.47
N GLY A 42 -3.37 1.17 10.73
CA GLY A 42 -3.97 2.07 9.72
C GLY A 42 -3.00 3.14 9.21
N ASP A 43 -2.17 3.72 10.08
CA ASP A 43 -1.16 4.71 9.68
C ASP A 43 -0.03 4.06 8.88
N THR A 44 0.35 2.84 9.23
CA THR A 44 1.36 2.05 8.52
C THR A 44 0.88 1.67 7.12
N ILE A 45 -0.40 1.26 6.97
CA ILE A 45 -1.01 1.02 5.66
C ILE A 45 -1.02 2.29 4.82
N LYS A 46 -1.43 3.44 5.39
CA LYS A 46 -1.41 4.73 4.69
C LYS A 46 -0.01 5.10 4.21
N ALA A 47 1.00 4.90 5.06
CA ALA A 47 2.39 5.15 4.69
C ALA A 47 2.88 4.20 3.58
N ALA A 48 2.50 2.92 3.63
CA ALA A 48 2.82 1.95 2.59
C ALA A 48 2.18 2.32 1.24
N LEU A 49 0.90 2.67 1.26
CA LEU A 49 0.17 3.11 0.07
C LEU A 49 0.75 4.41 -0.52
N ALA A 50 1.10 5.36 0.34
CA ALA A 50 1.76 6.59 -0.08
C ALA A 50 3.14 6.33 -0.69
N TYR A 51 3.94 5.45 -0.08
CA TYR A 51 5.26 5.07 -0.60
C TYR A 51 5.18 4.35 -1.95
N ALA A 52 4.20 3.47 -2.12
CA ALA A 52 3.93 2.80 -3.38
C ALA A 52 3.24 3.69 -4.44
N ALA A 53 2.95 4.96 -4.13
CA ALA A 53 2.18 5.89 -4.96
C ALA A 53 0.75 5.38 -5.32
N LEU A 54 0.22 4.44 -4.55
CA LEU A 54 -1.09 3.81 -4.72
C LEU A 54 -2.16 4.51 -3.85
N HIS A 55 -2.47 5.77 -4.17
CA HIS A 55 -3.51 6.51 -3.46
C HIS A 55 -4.93 6.04 -3.87
N PRO A 56 -5.84 5.75 -2.92
CA PRO A 56 -7.20 5.29 -3.23
C PRO A 56 -7.95 6.30 -4.09
N ASP A 57 -7.88 7.59 -3.75
CA ASP A 57 -8.57 8.67 -4.49
C ASP A 57 -8.10 8.81 -5.95
N ARG A 58 -6.88 8.36 -6.25
CA ARG A 58 -6.36 8.38 -7.62
C ARG A 58 -6.94 7.21 -8.42
N VAL A 59 -6.99 6.02 -7.81
CA VAL A 59 -7.56 4.83 -8.44
C VAL A 59 -9.05 5.02 -8.72
N ASP A 60 -9.80 5.60 -7.79
CA ASP A 60 -11.23 5.87 -7.98
C ASP A 60 -11.49 6.90 -9.09
N ARG A 61 -10.62 7.90 -9.23
CA ARG A 61 -10.69 8.86 -10.35
C ARG A 61 -10.36 8.21 -11.69
N LEU A 62 -9.34 7.36 -11.75
CA LEU A 62 -9.02 6.61 -12.97
C LEU A 62 -10.16 5.67 -13.34
N ARG A 63 -10.78 5.02 -12.35
CA ARG A 63 -11.93 4.14 -12.57
C ARG A 63 -13.12 4.89 -13.15
N SER A 64 -13.47 6.04 -12.58
CA SER A 64 -14.58 6.84 -13.09
C SER A 64 -14.26 7.41 -14.47
N GLN A 65 -13.06 7.94 -14.69
CA GLN A 65 -12.66 8.45 -16.00
C GLN A 65 -12.70 7.36 -17.08
N ALA A 66 -12.19 6.17 -16.79
CA ALA A 66 -12.27 5.03 -17.71
C ALA A 66 -13.74 4.68 -18.02
N ALA A 67 -14.63 4.66 -17.02
CA ALA A 67 -16.05 4.36 -17.22
C ALA A 67 -16.77 5.39 -18.11
N TRP A 68 -16.34 6.65 -18.11
CA TRP A 68 -16.97 7.72 -18.88
C TRP A 68 -16.31 7.97 -20.25
N LYS A 69 -15.07 7.54 -20.46
CA LYS A 69 -14.28 7.84 -21.67
C LYS A 69 -14.96 7.37 -22.96
N ASP A 70 -15.55 6.19 -22.96
CA ASP A 70 -16.17 5.60 -24.16
C ASP A 70 -17.61 6.05 -24.40
N LEU A 71 -18.18 6.84 -23.48
CA LEU A 71 -19.52 7.41 -23.62
C LEU A 71 -19.53 8.67 -24.50
N ALA A 72 -18.41 9.36 -24.62
CA ALA A 72 -18.33 10.61 -25.38
C ALA A 72 -17.74 10.37 -26.78
N PRO A 73 -18.36 10.90 -27.86
CA PRO A 73 -17.74 10.87 -29.18
C PRO A 73 -16.53 11.80 -29.21
N ILE A 74 -15.52 11.42 -29.98
CA ILE A 74 -14.36 12.26 -30.26
C ILE A 74 -14.76 13.24 -31.35
N LEU A 75 -14.75 14.53 -31.04
CA LEU A 75 -15.07 15.60 -31.98
C LEU A 75 -13.78 16.15 -32.58
N GLY A 76 -13.71 16.17 -33.90
CA GLY A 76 -12.65 16.79 -34.69
C GLY A 76 -13.20 17.96 -35.49
N VAL A 77 -12.50 19.09 -35.44
CA VAL A 77 -12.76 20.23 -36.33
C VAL A 77 -11.53 20.43 -37.18
N LYS A 78 -11.69 20.37 -38.50
CA LYS A 78 -10.63 20.64 -39.47
C LYS A 78 -11.05 21.83 -40.31
N ALA A 79 -10.19 22.83 -40.39
CA ALA A 79 -10.36 23.95 -41.32
C ALA A 79 -9.25 23.84 -42.37
N ARG A 80 -9.64 23.81 -43.64
CA ARG A 80 -8.73 23.79 -44.79
C ARG A 80 -9.05 25.00 -45.66
N SER A 81 -8.07 25.88 -45.84
CA SER A 81 -8.13 26.92 -46.86
C SER A 81 -7.29 26.45 -48.04
N ASN A 82 -7.90 26.41 -49.22
CA ASN A 82 -7.23 26.04 -50.46
C ASN A 82 -7.36 27.17 -51.47
N GLN A 83 -6.23 27.77 -51.84
CA GLN A 83 -6.15 28.72 -52.95
C GLN A 83 -5.81 27.93 -54.21
N SER A 84 -6.84 27.58 -54.98
CA SER A 84 -6.68 26.87 -56.25
C SER A 84 -6.95 27.82 -57.42
N THR A 85 -5.90 28.20 -58.14
CA THR A 85 -6.01 28.91 -59.43
C THR A 85 -6.34 27.89 -60.53
N LEU A 86 -7.60 27.80 -60.91
CA LEU A 86 -8.05 26.95 -62.03
C LEU A 86 -7.96 27.77 -63.32
N SER A 87 -7.02 27.42 -64.20
CA SER A 87 -6.88 28.05 -65.52
C SER A 87 -7.66 27.21 -66.52
N LEU A 88 -8.86 27.65 -66.94
CA LEU A 88 -9.58 27.03 -68.05
C LEU A 88 -9.02 27.59 -69.36
N ASP A 89 -8.25 26.79 -70.09
CA ASP A 89 -7.84 27.15 -71.44
C ASP A 89 -8.96 26.79 -72.42
N LYS A 90 -9.77 27.79 -72.76
CA LYS A 90 -10.88 27.61 -73.71
C LYS A 90 -10.32 27.78 -75.12
N THR A 91 -9.82 26.69 -75.71
CA THR A 91 -9.37 26.67 -77.12
C THR A 91 -10.55 26.93 -78.05
N THR A 92 -10.79 28.20 -78.35
CA THR A 92 -11.69 28.65 -79.41
C THR A 92 -10.81 29.21 -80.52
N LEU A 93 -11.03 28.77 -81.76
CA LEU A 93 -10.19 28.98 -82.96
C LEU A 93 -10.04 30.45 -83.43
N THR A 94 -10.31 31.43 -82.58
CA THR A 94 -10.16 32.86 -82.88
C THR A 94 -9.91 33.62 -81.59
N GLY A 95 -8.65 34.01 -81.33
CA GLY A 95 -8.25 34.96 -80.28
C GLY A 95 -8.52 34.52 -78.85
N GLY A 96 -7.56 33.81 -78.24
CA GLY A 96 -7.66 33.37 -76.85
C GLY A 96 -7.42 34.50 -75.85
N GLU A 97 -8.46 34.88 -75.11
CA GLU A 97 -8.33 35.61 -73.84
C GLU A 97 -8.40 34.61 -72.67
N THR A 98 -7.39 34.63 -71.82
CA THR A 98 -7.29 33.74 -70.64
C THR A 98 -8.02 34.38 -69.46
N GLU A 99 -9.29 34.02 -69.23
CA GLU A 99 -9.98 34.39 -68.00
C GLU A 99 -9.44 33.54 -66.82
N LYS A 100 -8.74 34.20 -65.89
CA LYS A 100 -8.31 33.59 -64.63
C LYS A 100 -9.40 33.78 -63.58
N ALA A 101 -10.17 32.74 -63.31
CA ALA A 101 -11.06 32.71 -62.15
C ALA A 101 -10.24 32.34 -60.90
N THR A 102 -10.02 33.31 -60.01
CA THR A 102 -9.43 33.07 -58.69
C THR A 102 -10.55 32.83 -57.70
N GLY A 103 -10.67 31.59 -57.21
CA GLY A 103 -11.61 31.23 -56.15
C GLY A 103 -10.83 30.92 -54.87
N ASP A 104 -11.19 31.58 -53.77
CA ASP A 104 -10.77 31.20 -52.42
C ASP A 104 -11.83 30.27 -51.84
N VAL A 105 -11.44 29.04 -51.46
CA VAL A 105 -12.35 28.07 -50.86
C VAL A 105 -11.87 27.77 -49.46
N VAL A 106 -12.70 28.14 -48.49
CA VAL A 106 -12.54 27.77 -47.08
C VAL A 106 -13.50 26.62 -46.78
N GLU A 107 -12.93 25.46 -46.49
CA GLU A 107 -13.66 24.26 -46.10
C GLU A 107 -13.53 24.06 -44.59
N VAL A 108 -14.67 23.95 -43.92
CA VAL A 108 -14.75 23.62 -42.49
C VAL A 108 -15.44 22.28 -42.37
N GLU A 109 -14.70 21.28 -41.89
CA GLU A 109 -15.16 19.91 -41.67
C GLU A 109 -15.30 19.67 -40.16
N ILE A 110 -16.50 19.24 -39.75
CA ILE A 110 -16.78 18.79 -38.37
C ILE A 110 -16.99 17.28 -38.44
N SER A 111 -16.11 16.51 -37.82
CA SER A 111 -16.16 15.05 -37.76
C SER A 111 -16.44 14.60 -36.33
N GLY A 112 -17.34 13.62 -36.15
CA GLY A 112 -17.55 12.93 -34.87
C GLY A 112 -17.25 11.45 -35.03
N GLU A 113 -16.37 10.91 -34.20
CA GLU A 113 -16.04 9.49 -34.16
C GLU A 113 -16.52 8.86 -32.86
N TRP A 114 -17.23 7.74 -32.96
CA TRP A 114 -17.70 6.99 -31.78
C TRP A 114 -17.10 5.59 -31.78
N ASN A 115 -16.37 5.26 -30.72
CA ASN A 115 -15.82 3.92 -30.52
C ASN A 115 -16.85 2.99 -29.85
N LEU A 116 -17.78 2.45 -30.65
CA LEU A 116 -18.80 1.49 -30.16
C LEU A 116 -18.20 0.20 -29.56
N PRO A 117 -17.07 -0.36 -30.08
CA PRO A 117 -16.40 -1.47 -29.41
C PRO A 117 -15.92 -1.16 -27.99
N GLY A 118 -15.38 0.04 -27.76
CA GLY A 118 -14.96 0.50 -26.44
C GLY A 118 -16.11 0.60 -25.43
N LEU A 119 -17.31 0.92 -25.91
CA LEU A 119 -18.52 0.97 -25.09
C LEU A 119 -18.91 -0.40 -24.52
N VAL A 120 -18.68 -1.48 -25.28
CA VAL A 120 -18.96 -2.86 -24.82
C VAL A 120 -17.81 -3.40 -23.98
N PHE A 121 -16.56 -3.08 -24.35
CA PHE A 121 -15.37 -3.55 -23.67
C PHE A 121 -14.28 -2.48 -23.63
N ASN A 122 -14.08 -1.88 -22.46
CA ASN A 122 -12.99 -0.95 -22.22
C ASN A 122 -11.81 -1.68 -21.53
N PRO A 123 -10.67 -1.88 -22.22
CA PRO A 123 -9.49 -2.52 -21.63
C PRO A 123 -8.85 -1.73 -20.48
N GLU A 124 -9.08 -0.42 -20.39
CA GLU A 124 -8.56 0.43 -19.30
C GLU A 124 -9.22 0.10 -17.96
N VAL A 125 -10.45 -0.43 -17.97
CA VAL A 125 -11.12 -0.90 -16.75
C VAL A 125 -10.38 -2.09 -16.14
N LEU A 126 -9.78 -2.96 -16.97
CA LEU A 126 -8.98 -4.09 -16.50
C LEU A 126 -7.68 -3.61 -15.84
N ASP A 127 -7.03 -2.61 -16.43
CA ASP A 127 -5.79 -2.05 -15.88
C ASP A 127 -6.03 -1.36 -14.52
N VAL A 128 -7.13 -0.61 -14.40
CA VAL A 128 -7.53 -0.02 -13.11
C VAL A 128 -7.86 -1.10 -12.07
N ASN A 129 -8.50 -2.20 -12.47
CA ASN A 129 -8.76 -3.31 -11.54
C ASN A 129 -7.47 -3.98 -11.05
N ALA A 130 -6.46 -4.13 -11.92
CA ALA A 130 -5.15 -4.64 -11.51
C ALA A 130 -4.49 -3.74 -10.45
N LEU A 131 -4.62 -2.42 -10.57
CA LEU A 131 -4.13 -1.46 -9.55
C LEU A 131 -4.87 -1.63 -8.21
N VAL A 132 -6.19 -1.85 -8.23
CA VAL A 132 -6.98 -2.11 -7.02
C VAL A 132 -6.50 -3.39 -6.33
N ASP A 133 -6.23 -4.45 -7.10
CA ASP A 133 -5.77 -5.72 -6.55
C ASP A 133 -4.35 -5.59 -5.97
N GLN A 134 -3.46 -4.84 -6.62
CA GLN A 134 -2.15 -4.51 -6.06
C GLN A 134 -2.26 -3.72 -4.76
N GLN A 135 -3.18 -2.75 -4.69
CA GLN A 135 -3.45 -1.98 -3.46
C GLN A 135 -3.93 -2.89 -2.32
N ARG A 136 -4.87 -3.79 -2.59
CA ARG A 136 -5.39 -4.76 -1.61
C ARG A 136 -4.31 -5.73 -1.16
N GLY A 137 -3.51 -6.25 -2.09
CA GLY A 137 -2.39 -7.14 -1.79
C GLY A 137 -1.35 -6.48 -0.87
N LEU A 138 -1.00 -5.23 -1.15
CA LEU A 138 -0.07 -4.47 -0.29
C LEU A 138 -0.66 -4.22 1.10
N ALA A 139 -1.93 -3.80 1.19
CA ALA A 139 -2.59 -3.58 2.47
C ALA A 139 -2.65 -4.87 3.31
N GLN A 140 -3.00 -6.00 2.69
CA GLN A 140 -3.04 -7.31 3.34
C GLN A 140 -1.66 -7.72 3.85
N PHE A 141 -0.62 -7.57 3.02
CA PHE A 141 0.76 -7.84 3.42
C PHE A 141 1.20 -7.03 4.65
N VAL A 142 0.86 -5.73 4.69
CA VAL A 142 1.17 -4.87 5.85
C VAL A 142 0.43 -5.36 7.10
N ILE A 143 -0.86 -5.69 6.98
CA ILE A 143 -1.68 -6.20 8.09
C ILE A 143 -1.07 -7.48 8.66
N ASP A 144 -0.77 -8.46 7.79
CA ASP A 144 -0.25 -9.75 8.20
C ASP A 144 1.12 -9.61 8.88
N THR A 145 2.02 -8.81 8.29
CA THR A 145 3.35 -8.57 8.85
C THR A 145 3.28 -7.80 10.18
N TYR A 146 2.41 -6.80 10.27
CA TYR A 146 2.20 -6.00 11.49
C TYR A 146 1.69 -6.87 12.63
N TYR A 147 0.66 -7.69 12.39
CA TYR A 147 0.09 -8.54 13.42
C TYR A 147 0.99 -9.73 13.76
N ALA A 148 1.76 -10.28 12.82
CA ALA A 148 2.80 -11.26 13.11
C ALA A 148 3.81 -10.70 14.12
N ARG A 149 4.31 -9.48 13.88
CA ARG A 149 5.23 -8.79 14.79
C ARG A 149 4.61 -8.55 16.15
N LYS A 150 3.36 -8.04 16.20
CA LYS A 150 2.63 -7.83 17.46
C LYS A 150 2.47 -9.11 18.26
N ARG A 151 2.12 -10.24 17.63
CA ARG A 151 1.99 -11.53 18.30
C ARG A 151 3.31 -11.99 18.89
N LEU A 152 4.41 -11.82 18.16
CA LEU A 152 5.75 -12.20 18.63
C LEU A 152 6.21 -11.32 19.81
N LEU A 153 5.93 -10.01 19.77
CA LEU A 153 6.18 -9.12 20.89
C LEU A 153 5.37 -9.52 22.13
N VAL A 154 4.07 -9.80 21.97
CA VAL A 154 3.24 -10.31 23.08
C VAL A 154 3.82 -11.61 23.62
N HIS A 155 4.25 -12.53 22.75
CA HIS A 155 4.89 -13.78 23.17
C HIS A 155 6.17 -13.52 23.99
N LEU A 156 7.04 -12.62 23.53
CA LEU A 156 8.26 -12.22 24.25
C LEU A 156 7.96 -11.59 25.62
N THR A 157 6.86 -10.84 25.76
CA THR A 157 6.47 -10.23 27.05
C THR A 157 5.97 -11.26 28.06
N TYR A 158 5.06 -12.14 27.64
CA TYR A 158 4.31 -13.00 28.55
C TYR A 158 4.91 -14.40 28.71
N SER A 159 5.63 -14.89 27.71
CA SER A 159 6.22 -16.23 27.72
C SER A 159 7.59 -16.22 27.01
N PRO A 160 8.59 -15.49 27.56
CA PRO A 160 9.93 -15.48 26.98
C PRO A 160 10.54 -16.88 27.00
N ALA A 161 11.30 -17.21 25.95
CA ALA A 161 12.04 -18.47 25.91
C ALA A 161 13.07 -18.55 27.05
N THR A 162 13.11 -19.70 27.74
CA THR A 162 14.05 -19.95 28.84
C THR A 162 15.50 -20.09 28.36
N GLU A 163 15.68 -20.55 27.12
CA GLU A 163 17.00 -20.73 26.50
C GLU A 163 17.47 -19.41 25.85
N PRO A 164 18.73 -18.97 26.10
CA PRO A 164 19.24 -17.71 25.55
C PRO A 164 19.32 -17.71 24.01
N ALA A 165 19.61 -18.85 23.38
CA ALA A 165 19.67 -18.96 21.93
C ALA A 165 18.28 -18.78 21.29
N ALA A 166 17.25 -19.41 21.86
CA ALA A 166 15.87 -19.26 21.41
C ALA A 166 15.37 -17.81 21.57
N LEU A 167 15.76 -17.13 22.66
CA LEU A 167 15.43 -15.72 22.86
C LEU A 167 16.08 -14.84 21.78
N ALA A 168 17.36 -15.07 21.46
CA ALA A 168 18.05 -14.31 20.41
C ALA A 168 17.38 -14.48 19.04
N LEU A 169 16.92 -15.68 18.69
CA LEU A 169 16.20 -15.94 17.45
C LEU A 169 14.85 -15.20 17.39
N GLN A 170 14.08 -15.19 18.48
CA GLN A 170 12.83 -14.45 18.54
C GLN A 170 13.03 -12.94 18.39
N VAL A 171 14.10 -12.39 18.96
CA VAL A 171 14.46 -10.97 18.78
C VAL A 171 14.81 -10.69 17.31
N LEU A 172 15.60 -11.56 16.69
CA LEU A 172 15.96 -11.42 15.28
C LEU A 172 14.73 -11.48 14.35
N GLU A 173 13.75 -12.31 14.68
CA GLU A 173 12.50 -12.40 13.91
C GLU A 173 11.65 -11.11 14.05
N VAL A 174 11.62 -10.47 15.23
CA VAL A 174 11.01 -9.14 15.39
C VAL A 174 11.71 -8.11 14.51
N ASP A 175 13.04 -8.15 14.44
CA ASP A 175 13.82 -7.25 13.61
C ASP A 175 13.55 -7.49 12.11
N GLU A 176 13.49 -8.75 11.68
CA GLU A 176 13.13 -9.11 10.31
C GLU A 176 11.76 -8.58 9.91
N LEU A 177 10.73 -8.78 10.76
CA LEU A 177 9.39 -8.27 10.51
C LEU A 177 9.35 -6.74 10.49
N THR A 178 10.17 -6.09 11.32
CA THR A 178 10.32 -4.62 11.31
C THR A 178 10.93 -4.16 9.98
N MET A 179 11.96 -4.84 9.48
CA MET A 179 12.58 -4.52 8.19
C MET A 179 11.64 -4.76 7.01
N LYS A 180 10.82 -5.81 7.06
CA LYS A 180 9.76 -6.07 6.06
C LYS A 180 8.75 -4.91 6.01
N LEU A 181 8.33 -4.40 7.16
CA LEU A 181 7.44 -3.23 7.25
C LEU A 181 8.12 -1.96 6.75
N ASP A 182 9.38 -1.72 7.09
CA ASP A 182 10.12 -0.55 6.62
C ASP A 182 10.36 -0.59 5.11
N ALA A 183 10.60 -1.76 4.52
CA ALA A 183 10.79 -1.91 3.08
C ALA A 183 9.56 -1.45 2.29
N VAL A 184 8.36 -1.77 2.77
CA VAL A 184 7.09 -1.37 2.11
C VAL A 184 6.63 0.03 2.50
N THR A 185 7.13 0.60 3.59
CA THR A 185 6.74 1.95 4.06
C THR A 185 7.80 3.02 3.85
N GLY A 186 8.92 2.69 3.20
CA GLY A 186 10.05 3.60 3.00
C GLY A 186 10.69 4.05 4.32
N GLY A 187 10.74 3.16 5.33
CA GLY A 187 11.29 3.42 6.66
C GLY A 187 10.42 4.28 7.57
N TYR A 188 9.15 4.52 7.21
CA TYR A 188 8.21 5.31 8.03
C TYR A 188 8.01 4.68 9.41
N PHE A 189 7.91 3.35 9.45
CA PHE A 189 7.59 2.62 10.68
C PHE A 189 8.68 2.82 11.75
N THR A 190 9.95 2.62 11.40
CA THR A 190 11.08 2.87 12.32
C THR A 190 11.24 4.35 12.68
N ARG A 191 11.06 5.27 11.73
CA ARG A 191 11.11 6.72 12.03
C ARG A 191 10.05 7.13 13.05
N LYS A 192 8.83 6.63 12.91
CA LYS A 192 7.72 7.00 13.80
C LYS A 192 7.91 6.45 15.21
N ARG A 193 8.45 5.24 15.33
CA ARG A 193 8.85 4.66 16.63
C ARG A 193 9.91 5.51 17.32
N ARG A 194 10.99 5.88 16.62
CA ARG A 194 12.07 6.71 17.19
C ARG A 194 11.56 8.08 17.66
N SER A 195 10.68 8.72 16.89
CA SER A 195 10.14 10.05 17.23
C SER A 195 9.25 10.11 18.48
N ARG A 196 8.91 8.96 19.09
CA ARG A 196 8.14 8.89 20.34
C ARG A 196 9.00 8.53 21.55
N GLU A 197 10.25 8.11 21.31
CA GLU A 197 11.22 7.81 22.36
C GLU A 197 11.98 9.08 22.85
N ASP A 198 11.94 10.15 22.06
CA ASP A 198 12.48 11.49 22.38
C ASP A 198 11.41 12.40 23.02
#